data_AF-A0A345IH58-F1
#
_entry.id   AF-A0A345IH58-F1
#
_cell.length_a   1.000
_cell.length_b   1.000
_cell.length_c   1.000
_cell.angle_alpha   90.00
_cell.angle_beta   90.00
_cell.angle_gamma   90.00
#
_symmetry.space_group_name_H-M   'P 1'
#
loop_
_entity.id
_entity.type
_entity.pdbx_description
1 polymer ?
#
loop_
_entity_poly.entity_id
_entity_poly.type
_entity_poly.pdbx_seq_one_letter_code
_entity_poly.pdbx_strand_id
1 'polypeptide(L)'
;MGKVRVDRRELLRFMNSGVQEANGHHTAMTGFMGEPLAVGLILHSLRSEGKPAEFVSWKVTPGMRKGSRLDAWIFDGEGTLYQTEIKMWAGNAIGGLRLKDGLGEDELLRLGQKQWLSRIWNEERQTFHAPQVGKVLGTMQVPDRFKDSERFKIEPLLCLWWLVRPAETEAGAWFCLPVRDEHFECVHVLSLTRYLMGLSEDMLELEMPLLASRFEWLQRIFPDWDPERG
;
A
#
# COMPACT_ATOMS: atom_id res chain seq x y z
N MET A 1 -10.37 -1.48 -18.52
CA MET A 1 -9.28 -1.32 -17.53
C MET A 1 -8.57 -2.66 -17.41
N GLY A 2 -7.23 -2.68 -17.44
CA GLY A 2 -6.47 -3.92 -17.34
C GLY A 2 -6.66 -4.56 -15.97
N LYS A 3 -7.48 -5.60 -15.90
CA LYS A 3 -7.60 -6.47 -14.72
C LYS A 3 -6.50 -7.53 -14.79
N VAL A 4 -5.86 -7.77 -13.66
CA VAL A 4 -4.76 -8.72 -13.55
C VAL A 4 -5.10 -9.72 -12.45
N ARG A 5 -4.88 -11.00 -12.73
CA ARG A 5 -5.04 -12.06 -11.74
C ARG A 5 -3.74 -12.20 -10.96
N VAL A 6 -3.83 -12.19 -9.65
CA VAL A 6 -2.69 -12.27 -8.74
C VAL A 6 -2.87 -13.47 -7.83
N ASP A 7 -1.89 -14.37 -7.83
CA ASP A 7 -1.83 -15.44 -6.83
C ASP A 7 -1.37 -14.85 -5.51
N ARG A 8 -2.26 -14.90 -4.52
CA ARG A 8 -2.06 -14.33 -3.19
C ARG A 8 -0.92 -15.00 -2.44
N ARG A 9 -0.82 -16.33 -2.53
CA ARG A 9 0.18 -17.10 -1.77
C ARG A 9 1.56 -16.86 -2.35
N GLU A 10 1.70 -16.90 -3.67
CA GLU A 10 2.96 -16.60 -4.34
C GLU A 10 3.37 -15.14 -4.14
N LEU A 11 2.42 -14.20 -4.12
CA LEU A 11 2.72 -12.80 -3.80
C LEU A 11 3.25 -12.63 -2.37
N LEU A 12 2.58 -13.22 -1.38
CA LEU A 12 3.04 -13.20 0.02
C LEU A 12 4.42 -13.83 0.16
N ARG A 13 4.62 -15.00 -0.46
CA ARG A 13 5.89 -15.72 -0.47
C ARG A 13 7.00 -14.87 -1.10
N PHE A 14 6.76 -14.30 -2.28
CA PHE A 14 7.72 -13.43 -2.96
C PHE A 14 8.09 -12.23 -2.09
N MET A 15 7.12 -11.53 -1.52
CA MET A 15 7.41 -10.27 -0.84
C MET A 15 7.89 -10.44 0.61
N ASN A 16 7.59 -11.57 1.28
CA ASN A 16 7.85 -11.75 2.71
C ASN A 16 8.84 -12.87 3.06
N SER A 17 8.91 -13.97 2.30
CA SER A 17 9.65 -15.17 2.73
C SER A 17 11.12 -15.17 2.33
N GLY A 18 11.56 -14.25 1.47
CA GLY A 18 12.96 -14.20 1.02
C GLY A 18 13.36 -15.39 0.15
N VAL A 19 12.48 -15.75 -0.79
CA VAL A 19 12.67 -16.81 -1.79
C VAL A 19 14.03 -16.66 -2.46
N GLN A 20 14.88 -17.68 -2.35
CA GLN A 20 16.26 -17.61 -2.81
C GLN A 20 16.34 -17.41 -4.32
N GLU A 21 15.41 -17.99 -5.07
CA GLU A 21 15.27 -17.88 -6.52
C GLU A 21 14.89 -16.45 -6.96
N ALA A 22 14.29 -15.67 -6.06
CA ALA A 22 13.93 -14.27 -6.31
C ALA A 22 15.02 -13.29 -5.84
N ASN A 23 16.15 -13.78 -5.31
CA ASN A 23 17.28 -12.94 -4.95
C ASN A 23 17.79 -12.17 -6.17
N GLY A 24 18.00 -10.86 -5.99
CA GLY A 24 18.36 -9.96 -7.08
C GLY A 24 17.17 -9.41 -7.89
N HIS A 25 16.01 -10.07 -7.86
CA HIS A 25 14.82 -9.63 -8.59
C HIS A 25 13.89 -8.75 -7.74
N HIS A 26 13.88 -8.89 -6.41
CA HIS A 26 12.94 -8.19 -5.54
C HIS A 26 12.87 -6.69 -5.75
N THR A 27 14.01 -5.98 -5.78
CA THR A 27 14.02 -4.52 -5.91
C THR A 27 13.43 -4.07 -7.24
N ALA A 28 13.86 -4.70 -8.34
CA ALA A 28 13.38 -4.37 -9.68
C ALA A 28 11.89 -4.69 -9.83
N MET A 29 11.45 -5.87 -9.39
CA MET A 29 10.05 -6.27 -9.45
C MET A 29 9.18 -5.39 -8.55
N THR A 30 9.64 -5.06 -7.34
CA THR A 30 8.91 -4.14 -6.44
C THR A 30 8.80 -2.74 -7.04
N GLY A 31 9.86 -2.23 -7.68
CA GLY A 31 9.78 -0.98 -8.43
C GLY A 31 8.80 -1.06 -9.62
N PHE A 32 8.77 -2.22 -10.29
CA PHE A 32 7.95 -2.46 -11.46
C PHE A 32 6.46 -2.67 -11.15
N MET A 33 6.10 -3.29 -10.03
CA MET A 33 4.71 -3.63 -9.71
C MET A 33 4.18 -3.04 -8.41
N GLY A 34 5.03 -2.49 -7.55
CA GLY A 34 4.68 -2.20 -6.17
C GLY A 34 3.56 -1.17 -5.98
N GLU A 35 3.71 0.04 -6.52
CA GLU A 35 2.67 1.07 -6.49
C GLU A 35 1.34 0.63 -7.14
N PRO A 36 1.31 0.09 -8.39
CA PRO A 36 0.06 -0.38 -8.97
C PRO A 36 -0.58 -1.53 -8.19
N LEU A 37 0.23 -2.43 -7.63
CA LEU A 37 -0.27 -3.51 -6.77
C LEU A 37 -0.91 -2.97 -5.50
N ALA A 38 -0.25 -2.05 -4.80
CA ALA A 38 -0.79 -1.45 -3.58
C ALA A 38 -2.11 -0.72 -3.84
N VAL A 39 -2.20 0.08 -4.90
CA VAL A 39 -3.47 0.72 -5.29
C VAL A 39 -4.54 -0.33 -5.60
N GLY A 40 -4.21 -1.36 -6.38
CA GLY A 40 -5.14 -2.45 -6.68
C GLY A 40 -5.68 -3.13 -5.41
N LEU A 41 -4.81 -3.37 -4.42
CA LEU A 41 -5.18 -3.96 -3.14
C LEU A 41 -5.99 -3.00 -2.24
N ILE A 42 -5.70 -1.70 -2.24
CA ILE A 42 -6.53 -0.70 -1.53
C ILE A 42 -7.95 -0.71 -2.10
N LEU A 43 -8.09 -0.65 -3.42
CA LEU A 43 -9.39 -0.71 -4.08
C LEU A 43 -10.13 -2.01 -3.77
N HIS A 44 -9.41 -3.13 -3.81
CA HIS A 44 -9.97 -4.43 -3.46
C HIS A 44 -10.47 -4.46 -2.00
N SER A 45 -9.70 -3.90 -1.05
CA SER A 45 -10.11 -3.77 0.36
C SER A 45 -11.37 -2.94 0.52
N LEU A 46 -11.40 -1.73 -0.04
CA LEU A 46 -12.57 -0.85 0.08
C LEU A 46 -13.82 -1.47 -0.57
N ARG A 47 -13.66 -2.13 -1.73
CA ARG A 47 -14.76 -2.80 -2.44
C ARG A 47 -15.26 -4.03 -1.71
N SER A 48 -14.39 -4.73 -0.98
CA SER A 48 -14.82 -5.85 -0.11
C SER A 48 -15.73 -5.39 1.04
N GLU A 49 -15.67 -4.10 1.40
CA GLU A 49 -16.60 -3.45 2.33
C GLU A 49 -17.88 -2.92 1.64
N GLY A 50 -18.06 -3.18 0.34
CA GLY A 50 -19.21 -2.72 -0.45
C GLY A 50 -19.06 -1.32 -1.06
N LYS A 51 -17.92 -0.65 -0.86
CA LYS A 51 -17.71 0.72 -1.36
C LYS A 51 -17.40 0.75 -2.85
N PRO A 52 -17.95 1.69 -3.64
CA PRO A 52 -17.65 1.81 -5.07
C PRO A 52 -16.33 2.57 -5.29
N ALA A 53 -15.26 2.11 -4.64
CA ALA A 53 -13.98 2.80 -4.62
C ALA A 53 -13.34 2.89 -6.01
N GLU A 54 -12.71 4.03 -6.28
CA GLU A 54 -12.03 4.28 -7.54
C GLU A 54 -10.65 4.91 -7.32
N PHE A 55 -9.73 4.56 -8.22
CA PHE A 55 -8.46 5.24 -8.33
C PHE A 55 -8.67 6.58 -9.05
N VAL A 56 -8.14 7.66 -8.48
CA VAL A 56 -8.33 9.02 -9.01
C VAL A 56 -7.15 9.44 -9.88
N SER A 57 -5.94 9.40 -9.32
CA SER A 57 -4.74 9.90 -10.02
C SER A 57 -3.45 9.46 -9.34
N TRP A 58 -2.39 9.34 -10.14
CA TRP A 58 -1.02 9.12 -9.68
C TRP A 58 -0.34 10.45 -9.37
N LYS A 59 0.75 10.41 -8.58
CA LYS A 59 1.63 11.56 -8.32
C LYS A 59 0.89 12.73 -7.71
N VAL A 60 0.55 12.59 -6.44
CA VAL A 60 -0.10 13.62 -5.65
C VAL A 60 0.92 14.69 -5.27
N THR A 61 0.64 15.95 -5.57
CA THR A 61 1.58 17.06 -5.32
C THR A 61 0.99 18.07 -4.35
N PRO A 62 1.81 18.81 -3.59
CA PRO A 62 1.35 19.91 -2.74
C PRO A 62 1.02 21.20 -3.53
N GLY A 63 0.94 21.12 -4.86
CA GLY A 63 0.73 22.26 -5.75
C GLY A 63 1.92 23.23 -5.77
N MET A 64 1.65 24.51 -5.55
CA MET A 64 2.69 25.57 -5.57
C MET A 64 3.59 25.56 -4.33
N ARG A 65 3.25 24.80 -3.28
CA ARG A 65 4.07 24.70 -2.07
C ARG A 65 5.26 23.78 -2.32
N LYS A 66 6.42 24.12 -1.77
CA LYS A 66 7.58 23.20 -1.74
C LYS A 66 7.26 22.06 -0.77
N GLY A 67 7.37 20.82 -1.21
CA GLY A 67 7.06 19.67 -0.36
C GLY A 67 7.26 18.34 -1.07
N SER A 68 7.10 17.26 -0.30
CA SER A 68 7.14 15.91 -0.84
C SER A 68 5.87 15.60 -1.62
N ARG A 69 5.98 14.73 -2.62
CA ARG A 69 4.82 14.15 -3.34
C ARG A 69 4.34 12.89 -2.63
N LEU A 70 3.07 12.55 -2.78
CA LEU A 70 2.53 11.24 -2.43
C LEU A 70 2.20 10.45 -3.70
N ASP A 71 1.80 9.20 -3.54
CA ASP A 71 1.78 8.24 -4.63
C ASP A 71 0.43 8.22 -5.37
N ALA A 72 -0.69 8.29 -4.65
CA ALA A 72 -2.03 8.19 -5.26
C ALA A 72 -3.12 8.98 -4.53
N TRP A 73 -4.11 9.44 -5.29
CA TRP A 73 -5.43 9.82 -4.80
C TRP A 73 -6.40 8.65 -5.02
N ILE A 74 -7.15 8.27 -3.99
CA ILE A 74 -8.15 7.19 -4.04
C ILE A 74 -9.45 7.70 -3.43
N PHE A 75 -10.56 7.56 -4.15
CA PHE A 75 -11.88 7.91 -3.64
C PHE A 75 -12.59 6.64 -3.21
N ASP A 76 -13.18 6.64 -2.01
CA ASP A 76 -13.90 5.47 -1.51
C ASP A 76 -15.26 5.25 -2.18
N GLY A 77 -15.80 6.28 -2.85
CA GLY A 77 -17.13 6.21 -3.46
C GLY A 77 -18.25 6.73 -2.56
N GLU A 78 -17.98 7.01 -1.29
CA GLU A 78 -18.96 7.36 -0.25
C GLU A 78 -18.70 8.71 0.42
N GLY A 79 -17.60 9.39 0.06
CA GLY A 79 -17.32 10.76 0.51
C GLY A 79 -15.89 10.98 1.01
N THR A 80 -15.07 9.94 1.11
CA THR A 80 -13.67 10.08 1.55
C THR A 80 -12.73 10.05 0.37
N LEU A 81 -11.91 11.10 0.25
CA LEU A 81 -10.82 11.18 -0.71
C LEU A 81 -9.49 10.99 0.02
N TYR A 82 -8.87 9.83 -0.17
CA TYR A 82 -7.62 9.46 0.46
C TYR A 82 -6.40 10.01 -0.28
N GLN A 83 -5.62 10.84 0.40
CA GLN A 83 -4.25 11.17 -0.04
C GLN A 83 -3.31 10.07 0.43
N THR A 84 -2.78 9.30 -0.51
CA THR A 84 -2.16 8.01 -0.20
C THR A 84 -0.66 8.02 -0.39
N GLU A 85 0.07 7.64 0.66
CA GLU A 85 1.47 7.25 0.60
C GLU A 85 1.61 5.73 0.65
N ILE A 86 2.43 5.18 -0.23
CA ILE A 86 2.65 3.75 -0.40
C ILE A 86 4.12 3.43 -0.08
N LYS A 87 4.35 2.58 0.93
CA LYS A 87 5.66 2.01 1.22
C LYS A 87 5.69 0.52 0.95
N MET A 88 6.33 0.18 -0.17
CA MET A 88 6.60 -1.20 -0.57
C MET A 88 7.87 -1.75 0.12
N TRP A 89 8.03 -1.49 1.41
CA TRP A 89 9.12 -2.08 2.17
C TRP A 89 8.84 -3.58 2.31
N ALA A 90 9.46 -4.39 1.46
CA ALA A 90 9.32 -5.85 1.49
C ALA A 90 10.10 -6.46 2.68
N GLY A 91 9.84 -7.72 3.01
CA GLY A 91 10.61 -8.46 4.03
C GLY A 91 12.10 -8.58 3.71
N ASN A 92 12.48 -8.38 2.45
CA ASN A 92 13.86 -8.40 1.96
C ASN A 92 14.55 -7.03 1.96
N ALA A 93 13.86 -5.95 2.29
CA ALA A 93 14.48 -4.64 2.48
C ALA A 93 15.33 -4.63 3.77
N ILE A 94 16.28 -3.70 3.89
CA ILE A 94 17.06 -3.51 5.11
C ILE A 94 16.09 -3.25 6.28
N GLY A 95 16.11 -4.11 7.29
CA GLY A 95 15.18 -4.03 8.44
C GLY A 95 13.77 -4.57 8.15
N GLY A 96 13.56 -5.20 6.99
CA GLY A 96 12.34 -5.90 6.64
C GLY A 96 12.13 -7.15 7.49
N LEU A 97 10.86 -7.44 7.77
CA LEU A 97 10.46 -8.63 8.50
C LEU A 97 10.32 -9.79 7.50
N ARG A 98 11.21 -10.78 7.58
CA ARG A 98 11.00 -12.05 6.89
C ARG A 98 10.03 -12.91 7.68
N LEU A 99 8.90 -13.24 7.07
CA LEU A 99 7.92 -14.14 7.68
C LEU A 99 8.30 -15.58 7.32
N LYS A 100 8.50 -16.42 8.33
CA LYS A 100 8.72 -17.85 8.14
C LYS A 100 7.39 -18.52 7.83
N ASP A 101 7.44 -19.64 7.12
CA ASP A 101 6.27 -20.46 6.90
C ASP A 101 5.81 -21.09 8.23
N GLY A 102 4.50 -21.18 8.43
CA GLY A 102 3.90 -21.83 9.61
C GLY A 102 3.93 -21.01 10.90
N LEU A 103 4.20 -19.70 10.84
CA LEU A 103 4.05 -18.82 12.01
C LEU A 103 2.62 -18.85 12.54
N GLY A 104 2.48 -19.07 13.85
CA GLY A 104 1.19 -18.99 14.54
C GLY A 104 0.69 -17.55 14.70
N GLU A 105 -0.60 -17.41 14.99
CA GLU A 105 -1.26 -16.10 15.12
C GLU A 105 -0.62 -15.20 16.18
N ASP A 106 -0.30 -15.76 17.36
CA ASP A 106 0.37 -15.03 18.45
C ASP A 106 1.74 -14.48 18.03
N GLU A 107 2.48 -15.25 17.24
CA GLU A 107 3.79 -14.81 16.77
C GLU A 107 3.67 -13.71 15.72
N LEU A 108 2.72 -13.83 14.79
CA LEU A 108 2.42 -12.79 13.81
C LEU A 108 1.98 -11.49 14.48
N LEU A 109 1.14 -11.58 15.51
CA LEU A 109 0.70 -10.45 16.32
C LEU A 109 1.91 -9.76 16.95
N ARG A 110 2.75 -10.51 17.66
CA ARG A 110 3.95 -9.98 18.33
C ARG A 110 4.91 -9.32 17.33
N LEU A 111 5.12 -9.93 16.17
CA LEU A 111 5.99 -9.39 15.13
C LEU A 111 5.43 -8.11 14.52
N GLY A 112 4.13 -8.08 14.20
CA GLY A 112 3.46 -6.89 13.65
C GLY A 112 3.49 -5.72 14.61
N GLN A 113 3.26 -5.97 15.91
CA GLN A 113 3.32 -4.94 16.94
C GLN A 113 4.74 -4.43 17.16
N LYS A 114 5.73 -5.33 17.20
CA LYS A 114 7.14 -4.95 17.27
C LYS A 114 7.53 -4.06 16.08
N GLN A 115 7.16 -4.45 14.86
CA GLN A 115 7.47 -3.66 13.66
C GLN A 115 6.83 -2.28 13.73
N TRP A 116 5.56 -2.22 14.15
CA TRP A 116 4.82 -0.98 14.30
C TRP A 116 5.50 -0.01 15.28
N LEU A 117 5.69 -0.43 16.54
CA LEU A 117 6.20 0.43 17.61
C LEU A 117 7.67 0.82 17.43
N SER A 118 8.49 -0.07 16.87
CA SER A 118 9.93 0.18 16.74
C SER A 118 10.33 0.92 15.46
N ARG A 119 9.50 0.88 14.40
CA ARG A 119 9.89 1.41 13.08
C ARG A 119 8.94 2.46 12.53
N ILE A 120 7.65 2.39 12.86
CA ILE A 120 6.64 3.23 12.23
C ILE A 120 6.17 4.33 13.18
N TRP A 121 5.73 3.96 14.37
CA TRP A 121 4.93 4.85 15.21
C TRP A 121 5.48 5.02 16.62
N ASN A 122 5.48 6.26 17.07
CA ASN A 122 5.77 6.66 18.44
C ASN A 122 4.44 6.94 19.16
N GLU A 123 4.02 6.02 20.04
CA GLU A 123 2.76 6.16 20.77
C GLU A 123 2.76 7.36 21.73
N GLU A 124 3.85 7.57 22.47
CA GLU A 124 3.96 8.67 23.45
C GLU A 124 3.81 10.04 22.80
N ARG A 125 4.38 10.21 21.60
CA ARG A 125 4.37 11.47 20.86
C ARG A 125 3.23 11.57 19.86
N GLN A 126 2.54 10.47 19.57
CA GLN A 126 1.53 10.34 18.51
C GLN A 126 2.06 10.84 17.15
N THR A 127 3.25 10.39 16.78
CA THR A 127 3.94 10.78 15.54
C THR A 127 4.67 9.60 14.90
N PHE A 128 5.01 9.73 13.62
CA PHE A 128 5.81 8.73 12.92
C PHE A 128 7.31 8.84 13.27
N HIS A 129 7.98 7.71 13.47
CA HIS A 129 9.44 7.65 13.62
C HIS A 129 10.17 8.02 12.31
N ALA A 130 9.60 7.62 11.17
CA ALA A 130 10.21 7.76 9.86
C ALA A 130 9.62 8.96 9.10
N PRO A 131 10.40 10.01 8.78
CA PRO A 131 9.91 11.17 8.03
C PRO A 131 9.33 10.81 6.65
N GLN A 132 9.80 9.71 6.05
CA GLN A 132 9.35 9.25 4.73
C GLN A 132 7.89 8.80 4.71
N VAL A 133 7.33 8.41 5.86
CA VAL A 133 5.90 8.12 6.02
C VAL A 133 5.15 9.33 6.57
N GLY A 134 5.78 10.12 7.44
CA GLY A 134 5.16 11.31 8.03
C GLY A 134 4.68 12.35 7.02
N LYS A 135 5.29 12.42 5.82
CA LYS A 135 4.81 13.30 4.73
C LYS A 135 3.37 13.03 4.28
N VAL A 136 2.78 11.87 4.62
CA VAL A 136 1.36 11.57 4.33
C VAL A 136 0.41 12.55 5.03
N LEU A 137 0.86 13.21 6.10
CA LEU A 137 0.12 14.27 6.80
C LEU A 137 0.29 15.65 6.15
N GLY A 138 1.10 15.78 5.10
CA GLY A 138 1.21 17.04 4.34
C GLY A 138 -0.02 17.27 3.49
N THR A 139 -0.57 18.49 3.48
CA THR A 139 -1.72 18.82 2.63
C THR A 139 -1.36 18.81 1.14
N MET A 140 -2.21 18.17 0.35
CA MET A 140 -2.01 18.00 -1.08
C MET A 140 -2.99 18.80 -1.93
N GLN A 141 -2.60 19.09 -3.17
CA GLN A 141 -3.48 19.70 -4.15
C GLN A 141 -4.59 18.71 -4.53
N VAL A 142 -5.81 19.08 -4.18
CA VAL A 142 -7.03 18.33 -4.47
C VAL A 142 -7.26 18.30 -6.00
N PRO A 143 -7.59 17.15 -6.59
CA PRO A 143 -7.94 17.06 -8.01
C PRO A 143 -9.18 17.90 -8.34
N ASP A 144 -9.23 18.49 -9.53
CA ASP A 144 -10.25 19.49 -9.90
C ASP A 144 -11.69 19.03 -9.65
N ARG A 145 -12.01 17.76 -9.93
CA ARG A 145 -13.36 17.21 -9.72
C ARG A 145 -13.81 17.13 -8.25
N PHE A 146 -12.92 17.37 -7.29
CA PHE A 146 -13.21 17.32 -5.85
C PHE A 146 -13.01 18.67 -5.14
N LYS A 147 -12.63 19.75 -5.86
CA LYS A 147 -12.27 21.05 -5.23
C LYS A 147 -13.45 21.80 -4.61
N ASP A 148 -14.62 21.73 -5.23
CA ASP A 148 -15.73 22.66 -4.95
C ASP A 148 -16.88 22.02 -4.16
N SER A 149 -16.59 21.01 -3.35
CA SER A 149 -17.62 20.24 -2.67
C SER A 149 -17.23 19.96 -1.22
N GLU A 150 -17.93 20.64 -0.30
CA GLU A 150 -17.93 20.33 1.14
C GLU A 150 -18.37 18.88 1.45
N ARG A 151 -18.82 18.14 0.44
CA ARG A 151 -19.26 16.74 0.56
C ARG A 151 -18.09 15.75 0.70
N PHE A 152 -16.86 16.16 0.40
CA PHE A 152 -15.72 15.26 0.44
C PHE A 152 -14.82 15.53 1.63
N LYS A 153 -14.54 14.49 2.41
CA LYS A 153 -13.54 14.51 3.48
C LYS A 153 -12.20 14.07 2.90
N ILE A 154 -11.17 14.89 3.06
CA ILE A 154 -9.80 14.51 2.70
C ILE A 154 -9.17 13.83 3.91
N GLU A 155 -8.68 12.63 3.72
CA GLU A 155 -8.06 11.83 4.79
C GLU A 155 -6.70 11.30 4.34
N PRO A 156 -5.69 11.24 5.22
CA PRO A 156 -4.41 10.67 4.89
C PRO A 156 -4.45 9.15 5.02
N LEU A 157 -3.90 8.45 4.02
CA LEU A 157 -3.79 6.99 3.99
C LEU A 157 -2.33 6.57 3.82
N LEU A 158 -1.80 5.86 4.82
CA LEU A 158 -0.51 5.20 4.75
C LEU A 158 -0.70 3.72 4.41
N CYS A 159 -0.34 3.31 3.20
CA CYS A 159 -0.35 1.93 2.77
C CYS A 159 1.05 1.32 2.93
N LEU A 160 1.16 0.28 3.75
CA LEU A 160 2.41 -0.39 4.07
C LEU A 160 2.38 -1.82 3.58
N TRP A 161 3.42 -2.25 2.87
CA TRP A 161 3.59 -3.68 2.59
C TRP A 161 3.75 -4.50 3.88
N TRP A 162 4.54 -4.00 4.82
CA TRP A 162 4.85 -4.68 6.09
C TRP A 162 3.62 -5.14 6.86
N LEU A 163 3.78 -6.28 7.55
CA LEU A 163 2.90 -6.69 8.65
C LEU A 163 3.06 -5.68 9.79
N VAL A 164 2.01 -4.92 10.07
CA VAL A 164 1.97 -3.95 11.18
C VAL A 164 0.65 -4.02 11.94
N ARG A 165 0.71 -3.73 13.24
CA ARG A 165 -0.45 -3.71 14.14
C ARG A 165 -0.21 -2.74 15.31
N PRO A 166 -1.11 -1.78 15.58
CA PRO A 166 -0.93 -0.80 16.65
C PRO A 166 -1.20 -1.35 18.05
N ALA A 167 -2.25 -2.16 18.24
CA ALA A 167 -2.59 -2.79 19.51
C ALA A 167 -3.22 -4.18 19.33
N GLU A 168 -3.28 -4.96 20.42
CA GLU A 168 -3.91 -6.29 20.44
C GLU A 168 -5.41 -6.24 20.07
N THR A 169 -6.11 -5.15 20.38
CA THR A 169 -7.56 -5.01 20.19
C THR A 169 -7.99 -4.63 18.77
N GLU A 170 -7.08 -4.11 17.93
CA GLU A 170 -7.39 -3.77 16.54
C GLU A 170 -7.13 -4.96 15.60
N ALA A 171 -8.22 -5.69 15.31
CA ALA A 171 -8.21 -6.95 14.56
C ALA A 171 -8.01 -6.79 13.04
N GLY A 172 -8.21 -5.58 12.49
CA GLY A 172 -8.20 -5.33 11.04
C GLY A 172 -6.83 -5.04 10.42
N ALA A 173 -6.72 -5.29 9.11
CA ALA A 173 -5.59 -4.83 8.31
C ALA A 173 -5.62 -3.31 8.05
N TRP A 174 -6.81 -2.72 8.11
CA TRP A 174 -7.07 -1.29 8.02
C TRP A 174 -7.42 -0.75 9.41
N PHE A 175 -6.78 0.34 9.82
CA PHE A 175 -7.06 1.03 11.08
C PHE A 175 -6.83 2.54 10.95
N CYS A 176 -7.37 3.34 11.87
CA CYS A 176 -7.21 4.80 11.90
C CYS A 176 -6.64 5.20 13.25
N LEU A 177 -5.58 6.01 13.22
CA LEU A 177 -4.85 6.40 14.42
C LEU A 177 -4.93 7.90 14.62
N PRO A 178 -5.24 8.37 15.84
CA PRO A 178 -5.22 9.78 16.13
C PRO A 178 -3.81 10.34 15.94
N VAL A 179 -3.71 11.48 15.25
CA VAL A 179 -2.46 12.20 15.03
C VAL A 179 -2.54 13.59 15.65
N ARG A 180 -1.39 14.13 16.05
CA ARG A 180 -1.27 15.54 16.43
C ARG A 180 -0.85 16.35 15.21
N ASP A 181 -1.81 16.68 14.36
CA ASP A 181 -1.60 17.46 13.14
C ASP A 181 -2.62 18.60 13.06
N GLU A 182 -2.26 19.70 12.38
CA GLU A 182 -3.14 20.88 12.24
C GLU A 182 -4.23 20.70 11.18
N HIS A 183 -4.08 19.74 10.28
CA HIS A 183 -4.97 19.50 9.16
C HIS A 183 -5.76 18.19 9.26
N PHE A 184 -5.21 17.20 9.97
CA PHE A 184 -5.79 15.87 10.07
C PHE A 184 -5.97 15.43 11.52
N GLU A 185 -7.15 14.86 11.84
CA GLU A 185 -7.43 14.30 13.16
C GLU A 185 -6.87 12.88 13.32
N CYS A 186 -6.86 12.12 12.22
CA CYS A 186 -6.32 10.77 12.21
C CYS A 186 -5.57 10.48 10.91
N VAL A 187 -4.84 9.36 10.91
CA VAL A 187 -4.26 8.76 9.72
C VAL A 187 -4.77 7.33 9.58
N HIS A 188 -5.30 7.03 8.40
CA HIS A 188 -5.62 5.66 8.04
C HIS A 188 -4.33 4.91 7.69
N VAL A 189 -4.25 3.65 8.11
CA VAL A 189 -3.13 2.77 7.81
C VAL A 189 -3.69 1.45 7.29
N LEU A 190 -3.15 0.99 6.16
CA LEU A 190 -3.42 -0.33 5.61
C LEU A 190 -2.15 -1.18 5.59
N SER A 191 -2.14 -2.30 6.31
CA SER A 191 -1.11 -3.34 6.19
C SER A 191 -1.50 -4.33 5.09
N LEU A 192 -0.83 -4.27 3.95
CA LEU A 192 -1.11 -5.16 2.81
C LEU A 192 -0.82 -6.63 3.14
N THR A 193 0.29 -6.91 3.84
CA THR A 193 0.57 -8.29 4.28
C THR A 193 -0.55 -8.82 5.17
N ARG A 194 -1.01 -8.05 6.17
CA ARG A 194 -2.10 -8.48 7.04
C ARG A 194 -3.40 -8.65 6.26
N TYR A 195 -3.69 -7.74 5.36
CA TYR A 195 -4.88 -7.80 4.50
C TYR A 195 -4.90 -9.11 3.71
N LEU A 196 -3.83 -9.38 2.96
CA LEU A 196 -3.69 -10.60 2.16
C LEU A 196 -3.77 -11.86 3.02
N MET A 197 -3.15 -11.89 4.21
CA MET A 197 -3.24 -13.04 5.11
C MET A 197 -4.67 -13.31 5.60
N GLY A 198 -5.50 -12.27 5.72
CA GLY A 198 -6.90 -12.38 6.15
C GLY A 198 -7.88 -12.80 5.04
N LEU A 199 -7.46 -12.82 3.77
CA LEU A 199 -8.31 -13.24 2.66
C LEU A 199 -8.47 -14.77 2.62
N SER A 200 -9.60 -15.22 2.08
CA SER A 200 -9.86 -16.64 1.85
C SER A 200 -9.49 -17.06 0.42
N GLU A 201 -9.53 -16.10 -0.51
CA GLU A 201 -9.33 -16.26 -1.92
C GLU A 201 -7.84 -16.43 -2.24
N ASP A 202 -7.50 -17.46 -3.01
CA ASP A 202 -6.12 -17.66 -3.46
C ASP A 202 -5.78 -16.83 -4.70
N MET A 203 -6.78 -16.53 -5.54
CA MET A 203 -6.62 -15.73 -6.75
C MET A 203 -7.40 -14.42 -6.64
N LEU A 204 -6.70 -13.29 -6.68
CA LEU A 204 -7.29 -11.96 -6.63
C LEU A 204 -7.39 -11.39 -8.04
N GLU A 205 -8.51 -10.73 -8.36
CA GLU A 205 -8.66 -9.95 -9.58
C GLU A 205 -8.49 -8.46 -9.24
N LEU A 206 -7.37 -7.88 -9.64
CA LEU A 206 -7.00 -6.50 -9.29
C LEU A 206 -7.01 -5.59 -10.52
N GLU A 207 -7.57 -4.40 -10.37
CA GLU A 207 -7.48 -3.36 -11.40
C GLU A 207 -6.12 -2.67 -11.31
N MET A 208 -5.22 -2.98 -12.25
CA MET A 208 -3.85 -2.47 -12.27
C MET A 208 -3.49 -1.89 -13.65
N PRO A 209 -4.18 -0.82 -14.10
CA PRO A 209 -3.97 -0.27 -15.44
C PRO A 209 -2.54 0.23 -15.67
N LEU A 210 -1.87 0.75 -14.64
CA LEU A 210 -0.46 1.18 -14.75
C LEU A 210 0.48 -0.02 -14.96
N LEU A 211 0.21 -1.17 -14.34
CA LEU A 211 1.00 -2.39 -14.56
C LEU A 211 0.80 -2.91 -15.99
N ALA A 212 -0.44 -2.92 -16.48
CA ALA A 212 -0.73 -3.29 -17.87
C ALA A 212 0.04 -2.40 -18.86
N SER A 213 0.02 -1.08 -18.66
CA SER A 213 0.79 -0.14 -19.50
C SER A 213 2.30 -0.39 -19.43
N ARG A 214 2.83 -0.76 -18.25
CA ARG A 214 4.25 -1.13 -18.11
C ARG A 214 4.59 -2.38 -18.93
N PHE A 215 3.72 -3.38 -18.97
CA PHE A 215 3.91 -4.56 -19.83
C PHE A 215 3.85 -4.21 -21.32
N GLU A 216 2.93 -3.32 -21.74
CA GLU A 216 2.88 -2.84 -23.12
C GLU A 216 4.22 -2.17 -23.53
N TRP A 217 4.82 -1.38 -22.64
CA TRP A 217 6.14 -0.80 -22.88
C TRP A 217 7.23 -1.86 -23.00
N LEU A 218 7.24 -2.89 -22.15
CA LEU A 218 8.21 -3.98 -22.25
C LEU A 218 8.10 -4.72 -23.60
N GLN A 219 6.88 -5.03 -24.05
CA GLN A 219 6.64 -5.65 -25.35
C GLN A 219 7.14 -4.77 -26.50
N ARG A 220 7.01 -3.45 -26.40
CA ARG A 220 7.54 -2.52 -27.42
C ARG A 220 9.06 -2.44 -27.44
N ILE A 221 9.71 -2.59 -26.28
CA ILE A 221 11.18 -2.57 -26.17
C ILE A 221 11.77 -3.90 -26.63
N PHE A 222 11.09 -5.02 -26.35
CA PHE A 222 11.53 -6.38 -26.66
C PHE A 222 10.47 -7.13 -27.50
N PRO A 223 10.24 -6.74 -28.76
CA PRO A 223 9.14 -7.26 -29.58
C PRO A 223 9.24 -8.76 -29.91
N ASP A 224 10.46 -9.29 -29.97
CA ASP A 224 10.74 -10.69 -30.30
C ASP A 224 11.18 -11.50 -29.06
N TRP A 225 10.92 -11.01 -27.85
CA TRP A 225 11.21 -11.76 -26.62
C TRP A 225 10.28 -12.97 -26.52
N ASP A 226 10.82 -14.13 -26.89
CA ASP A 226 10.19 -15.43 -26.71
C ASP A 226 11.11 -16.26 -25.78
N PRO A 227 10.72 -16.44 -24.51
CA PRO A 227 11.53 -17.20 -23.55
C PRO A 227 11.68 -18.68 -23.93
N GLU A 228 10.91 -19.20 -24.89
CA GLU A 228 11.02 -20.58 -25.38
C GLU A 228 11.88 -20.74 -26.64
N ARG A 229 12.35 -19.64 -27.25
CA ARG A 229 13.28 -19.66 -28.40
C ARG A 229 14.77 -19.63 -28.02
N GLY A 230 15.08 -19.76 -26.73
CA GLY A 230 16.44 -19.73 -26.17
C GLY A 230 16.99 -21.11 -25.83
#